data_AF-A0AA42DKE8-F1
#
_entry.id   AF-A0AA42DKE8-F1
#
_cell.length_a   1.000
_cell.length_b   1.000
_cell.length_c   1.000
_cell.angle_alpha   90.00
_cell.angle_beta   90.00
_cell.angle_gamma   90.00
#
_symmetry.space_group_name_H-M   'P 1'
#
loop_
_entity.id
_entity.type
_entity.pdbx_description
1 polymer ?
#
loop_
_entity_poly.entity_id
_entity_poly.type
_entity_poly.pdbx_seq_one_letter_code
_entity_poly.pdbx_strand_id
1 'polypeptide(L)'
;MTKKEQKRIAQEREEERQALADEITSLHEEMAATLNNFSDTIEPDLLEYYTYYYKASQIKHSYLLRKLKKVYYEIEESRNVM
;
A
#
# COMPACT_ATOMS: atom_id res chain seq x y z
N MET A 1 -22.47 12.76 -17.97
CA MET A 1 -21.79 11.44 -18.09
C MET A 1 -22.84 10.38 -18.39
N THR A 2 -22.52 9.38 -19.21
CA THR A 2 -23.43 8.25 -19.47
C THR A 2 -23.33 7.22 -18.34
N LYS A 3 -24.38 6.42 -18.09
CA LYS A 3 -24.37 5.35 -17.07
C LYS A 3 -23.22 4.35 -17.28
N LYS A 4 -22.84 4.11 -18.55
CA LYS A 4 -21.71 3.24 -18.91
C LYS A 4 -20.37 3.80 -18.43
N GLU A 5 -20.18 5.11 -18.55
CA GLU A 5 -18.95 5.78 -18.13
C GLU A 5 -18.80 5.82 -16.60
N GLN A 6 -19.90 6.06 -15.88
CA GLN A 6 -19.91 5.98 -14.41
C GLN A 6 -19.54 4.58 -13.90
N LYS A 7 -20.07 3.53 -14.55
CA LYS A 7 -19.76 2.14 -14.20
C LYS A 7 -18.28 1.81 -14.43
N ARG A 8 -17.69 2.30 -15.53
CA ARG A 8 -16.27 2.11 -15.84
C ARG A 8 -15.38 2.75 -14.79
N ILE A 9 -15.63 4.02 -14.44
CA ILE A 9 -14.86 4.76 -13.42
C ILE A 9 -14.96 4.07 -12.05
N ALA A 10 -16.15 3.59 -11.67
CA ALA A 10 -16.34 2.89 -10.41
C ALA A 10 -15.55 1.56 -10.37
N GLN A 11 -15.51 0.83 -11.49
CA GLN A 11 -14.74 -0.40 -11.60
C GLN A 11 -13.22 -0.14 -11.50
N GLU A 12 -12.72 0.86 -12.24
CA GLU A 12 -11.29 1.22 -12.22
C GLU A 12 -10.83 1.61 -10.81
N ARG A 13 -11.66 2.33 -10.05
CA ARG A 13 -11.37 2.68 -8.65
C ARG A 13 -11.36 1.48 -7.72
N GLU A 14 -12.25 0.52 -7.94
CA GLU A 14 -12.27 -0.70 -7.13
C GLU A 14 -11.05 -1.59 -7.41
N GLU A 15 -10.65 -1.68 -8.68
CA GLU A 15 -9.41 -2.36 -9.08
C GLU A 15 -8.18 -1.68 -8.48
N GLU A 16 -8.10 -0.35 -8.50
CA GLU A 16 -7.03 0.41 -7.85
C GLU A 16 -7.02 0.19 -6.32
N ARG A 17 -8.20 0.20 -5.68
CA ARG A 17 -8.34 -0.08 -4.24
C ARG A 17 -7.77 -1.45 -3.89
N GLN A 18 -8.13 -2.47 -4.67
CA GLN A 18 -7.68 -3.84 -4.42
C GLN A 18 -6.17 -3.96 -4.63
N ALA A 19 -5.64 -3.42 -5.74
CA ALA A 19 -4.21 -3.45 -6.01
C ALA A 19 -3.39 -2.78 -4.89
N LEU A 20 -3.84 -1.63 -4.37
CA LEU A 20 -3.20 -0.95 -3.25
C LEU A 20 -3.25 -1.79 -1.96
N ALA A 21 -4.37 -2.47 -1.69
CA ALA A 21 -4.51 -3.33 -0.52
C ALA A 21 -3.56 -4.55 -0.60
N ASP A 22 -3.44 -5.15 -1.78
CA ASP A 22 -2.56 -6.28 -2.03
C ASP A 22 -1.08 -5.87 -1.90
N GLU A 23 -0.71 -4.68 -2.41
CA GLU A 23 0.64 -4.14 -2.26
C GLU A 23 0.99 -3.84 -0.80
N ILE A 24 0.04 -3.31 -0.01
CA ILE A 24 0.23 -3.09 1.43
C ILE A 24 0.43 -4.41 2.18
N THR A 25 -0.35 -5.43 1.83
CA THR A 25 -0.22 -6.77 2.42
C THR A 25 1.16 -7.36 2.15
N SER A 26 1.59 -7.32 0.89
CA SER A 26 2.90 -7.81 0.47
C SER A 26 4.04 -7.07 1.18
N LEU A 27 3.92 -5.74 1.30
CA LEU A 27 4.92 -4.93 1.99
C LEU A 27 5.01 -5.27 3.50
N HIS A 28 3.90 -5.61 4.14
CA HIS A 28 3.94 -6.08 5.53
C HIS A 28 4.69 -7.40 5.68
N GLU A 29 4.49 -8.34 4.75
CA GLU A 29 5.23 -9.61 4.74
C GLU A 29 6.74 -9.37 4.54
N GLU A 30 7.11 -8.49 3.61
CA GLU A 30 8.51 -8.07 3.39
C GLU A 30 9.12 -7.43 4.65
N MET A 31 8.38 -6.56 5.32
CA MET A 31 8.82 -5.92 6.56
C MET A 31 9.02 -6.93 7.69
N ALA A 32 8.11 -7.90 7.83
CA ALA A 32 8.22 -8.97 8.83
C ALA A 32 9.43 -9.86 8.55
N ALA A 33 9.65 -10.25 7.29
CA ALA A 33 10.82 -11.02 6.87
C ALA A 33 12.13 -10.27 7.12
N THR A 34 12.17 -8.97 6.81
CA THR A 34 13.31 -8.09 7.08
C THR A 34 13.65 -8.05 8.57
N LEU A 35 12.64 -7.88 9.42
CA LEU A 35 12.85 -7.82 10.86
C LEU A 35 13.34 -9.15 11.44
N ASN A 36 12.84 -10.27 10.90
CA ASN A 36 13.29 -11.60 11.26
C ASN A 36 14.78 -11.77 10.91
N ASN A 37 15.15 -11.50 9.65
CA ASN A 37 16.54 -11.60 9.20
C ASN A 37 17.48 -10.64 9.96
N PHE A 38 17.02 -9.42 10.27
CA PHE A 38 17.79 -8.48 11.08
C PHE A 38 18.10 -9.03 12.48
N SER A 39 17.14 -9.71 13.10
CA SER A 39 17.28 -10.27 14.45
C SER A 39 18.31 -11.39 14.52
N ASP A 40 18.52 -12.11 13.41
CA ASP A 40 19.47 -13.22 13.29
C ASP A 40 20.84 -12.80 12.72
N THR A 41 21.04 -11.51 12.43
CA THR A 41 22.26 -10.99 11.78
C THR A 41 23.21 -10.35 12.81
N ILE A 42 24.52 -10.56 12.64
CA ILE A 42 25.56 -9.92 13.47
C ILE A 42 26.53 -9.07 12.65
N GLU A 43 26.55 -9.25 11.34
CA GLU A 43 27.40 -8.55 10.40
C GLU A 43 26.99 -7.06 10.33
N PRO A 44 27.87 -6.12 10.69
CA PRO A 44 27.53 -4.70 10.78
C PRO A 44 26.93 -4.12 9.49
N ASP A 45 27.50 -4.44 8.34
CA ASP A 45 27.04 -3.94 7.04
C ASP A 45 25.64 -4.47 6.69
N LEU A 46 25.31 -5.69 7.12
CA LEU A 46 23.98 -6.27 6.92
C LEU A 46 22.96 -5.69 7.89
N LEU A 47 23.35 -5.41 9.15
CA LEU A 47 22.51 -4.67 10.10
C LEU A 47 22.17 -3.27 9.58
N GLU A 48 23.14 -2.57 9.02
CA GLU A 48 22.93 -1.26 8.40
C GLU A 48 22.00 -1.37 7.18
N TYR A 49 22.23 -2.35 6.30
CA TYR A 49 21.35 -2.64 5.17
C TYR A 49 19.89 -2.85 5.60
N TYR A 50 19.64 -3.75 6.55
CA TYR A 50 18.28 -4.05 7.02
C TYR A 50 17.64 -2.85 7.72
N THR A 51 18.41 -2.06 8.46
CA THR A 51 17.93 -0.81 9.06
C THR A 51 17.42 0.16 8.01
N TYR A 52 18.20 0.39 6.94
CA TYR A 52 17.79 1.27 5.85
C TYR A 52 16.60 0.71 5.07
N TYR A 53 16.62 -0.59 4.77
CA TYR A 53 15.55 -1.23 4.04
C TYR A 53 14.22 -1.19 4.81
N TYR A 54 14.25 -1.46 6.11
CA TYR A 54 13.05 -1.38 6.96
C TYR A 54 12.49 0.05 7.00
N LYS A 55 13.37 1.05 7.14
CA LYS A 55 12.96 2.47 7.13
C LYS A 55 12.36 2.87 5.79
N ALA A 56 12.94 2.44 4.67
CA ALA A 56 12.38 2.69 3.34
C ALA A 56 11.00 2.04 3.19
N SER A 57 10.84 0.82 3.69
CA SER A 57 9.57 0.09 3.69
C SER A 57 8.49 0.79 4.51
N GLN A 58 8.83 1.34 5.68
CA GLN A 58 7.91 2.16 6.48
C GLN A 58 7.43 3.42 5.74
N ILE A 59 8.33 4.08 5.00
CA ILE A 59 7.99 5.25 4.18
C ILE A 59 7.05 4.85 3.05
N LYS A 60 7.35 3.74 2.35
CA LYS A 60 6.50 3.18 1.29
C LYS A 60 5.11 2.83 1.83
N HIS A 61 5.04 2.15 2.97
CA HIS A 61 3.78 1.78 3.63
C HIS A 61 2.92 3.01 3.92
N SER A 62 3.53 4.05 4.52
CA SER A 62 2.85 5.30 4.80
C SER A 62 2.31 5.99 3.54
N TYR A 63 3.05 5.90 2.43
CA TYR A 63 2.61 6.42 1.13
C TYR A 63 1.43 5.62 0.55
N LEU A 64 1.50 4.29 0.57
CA LEU A 64 0.43 3.43 0.07
C LEU A 64 -0.85 3.61 0.88
N LEU A 65 -0.78 3.72 2.20
CA LEU A 65 -1.93 4.02 3.04
C LEU A 65 -2.57 5.37 2.69
N ARG A 66 -1.77 6.41 2.43
CA ARG A 66 -2.30 7.71 2.00
C ARG A 66 -3.01 7.60 0.64
N LYS A 67 -2.49 6.80 -0.29
CA LYS A 67 -3.14 6.54 -1.58
C LYS A 67 -4.46 5.79 -1.40
N LEU A 68 -4.43 4.68 -0.66
CA LEU A 68 -5.63 3.87 -0.40
C LEU A 68 -6.73 4.71 0.26
N LYS A 69 -6.36 5.54 1.24
CA LYS A 69 -7.28 6.46 1.91
C LYS A 69 -7.94 7.43 0.92
N LYS A 70 -7.20 7.99 -0.03
CA LYS A 70 -7.76 8.87 -1.09
C LYS A 70 -8.78 8.12 -1.95
N VAL A 71 -8.43 6.91 -2.42
CA VAL A 71 -9.33 6.08 -3.21
C VAL A 71 -10.63 5.80 -2.46
N TYR A 72 -10.56 5.49 -1.15
CA TYR A 72 -11.76 5.30 -0.32
C TYR A 72 -12.65 6.53 -0.26
N TYR A 73 -12.11 7.73 0.03
CA TYR A 73 -12.94 8.94 0.10
C TYR A 73 -13.52 9.35 -1.26
N GLU A 74 -12.75 9.17 -2.34
CA GLU A 74 -13.25 9.44 -3.69
C GLU A 74 -14.40 8.48 -4.08
N ILE A 75 -14.34 7.23 -3.61
CA ILE A 75 -15.44 6.25 -3.76
C ILE A 75 -16.65 6.65 -2.90
N GLU A 76 -16.47 7.04 -1.64
CA GLU A 76 -17.57 7.47 -0.74
C GLU A 76 -18.29 8.71 -1.26
N GLU A 77 -17.57 9.75 -1.69
CA GLU A 77 -18.16 10.95 -2.28
C GLU A 77 -18.97 10.62 -3.54
N SER A 78 -18.48 9.67 -4.36
CA SER A 78 -19.19 9.26 -5.58
C SER A 78 -20.44 8.42 -5.31
N ARG A 79 -20.50 7.71 -4.17
CA ARG A 79 -21.70 6.96 -3.73
C ARG A 79 -22.76 7.87 -3.11
N ASN A 80 -22.38 8.97 -2.45
CA ASN A 80 -23.32 9.92 -1.83
C ASN A 80 -23.95 10.91 -2.82
N VAL A 81 -23.45 11.00 -4.04
CA VAL A 81 -23.94 11.91 -5.10
C VAL A 81 -24.86 11.19 -6.10
N MET A 82 -25.13 9.90 -5.89
CA MET A 82 -26.02 9.06 -6.72
C MET A 82 -27.34 8.77 -5.99
#